data_AF-A0A511DDB4-F1
#
_entry.id   AF-A0A511DDB4-F1
#
_cell.length_a   1.000
_cell.length_b   1.000
_cell.length_c   1.000
_cell.angle_alpha   90.00
_cell.angle_beta   90.00
_cell.angle_gamma   90.00
#
_symmetry.space_group_name_H-M   'P 1'
#
loop_
_entity.id
_entity.type
_entity.pdbx_description
1 polymer ?
#
loop_
_entity_poly.entity_id
_entity_poly.type
_entity_poly.pdbx_seq_one_letter_code
_entity_poly.pdbx_strand_id
1 'polypeptide(L)'
;MSQEGPAPRPAGRPRGSRPASTATGVAALVASLLVLGSALTVYLLRDDLLHREVVGVAQAAGPAAGGPGPGPGSTVPTTSSGSLTAGDPAEALQRQVGTDRIRAESLVGQWVPQLGSKAPGLVVNGRTFDEASILADFTVSRSRFPQAILVRSDDYTSFRRGGFWVTLAGQPFATAQEANAWCDQQNLLRDDCFAKRLSHTEGPEGNSLAR
;
A
#
# COMPACT_ATOMS: atom_id res chain seq x y z
N MET A 1 79.88 -6.09 43.14
CA MET A 1 80.15 -7.27 42.31
C MET A 1 79.30 -8.42 42.85
N SER A 2 78.15 -8.71 42.23
CA SER A 2 77.32 -9.92 42.41
C SER A 2 76.36 -9.95 41.21
N GLN A 3 76.70 -10.69 40.16
CA GLN A 3 76.25 -12.06 39.86
C GLN A 3 74.87 -12.09 39.18
N GLU A 4 74.92 -12.11 37.85
CA GLU A 4 73.83 -12.48 36.93
C GLU A 4 73.41 -13.95 37.15
N GLY A 5 72.10 -14.19 37.15
CA GLY A 5 71.50 -15.53 37.06
C GLY A 5 70.69 -15.66 35.76
N PRO A 6 70.70 -16.83 35.09
CA PRO A 6 70.27 -16.95 33.68
C PRO A 6 68.75 -17.07 33.49
N ALA A 7 68.29 -16.51 32.37
CA ALA A 7 66.90 -16.53 31.90
C ALA A 7 66.45 -17.92 31.36
N PRO A 8 65.20 -18.35 31.61
CA PRO A 8 64.62 -19.52 30.97
C PRO A 8 64.05 -19.22 29.56
N ARG A 9 64.15 -20.23 28.68
CA ARG A 9 63.82 -20.24 27.25
C ARG A 9 62.31 -20.12 26.97
N PRO A 10 61.90 -19.60 25.79
CA PRO A 10 60.49 -19.44 25.44
C PRO A 10 59.85 -20.76 25.00
N ALA A 11 58.69 -21.09 25.58
CA ALA A 11 57.81 -22.18 25.17
C ALA A 11 56.91 -21.75 23.99
N GLY A 12 56.58 -22.71 23.13
CA GLY A 12 56.13 -22.52 21.76
C GLY A 12 54.74 -21.90 21.56
N ARG A 13 54.58 -21.29 20.39
CA ARG A 13 53.36 -20.68 19.88
C ARG A 13 52.46 -21.76 19.26
N PRO A 14 51.18 -21.88 19.61
CA PRO A 14 50.30 -22.82 18.94
C PRO A 14 49.93 -22.32 17.52
N ARG A 15 49.92 -23.27 16.59
CA ARG A 15 49.56 -23.11 15.16
C ARG A 15 48.11 -22.62 15.04
N GLY A 16 47.92 -21.56 14.26
CA GLY A 16 46.60 -21.10 13.85
C GLY A 16 45.97 -22.09 12.87
N SER A 17 44.85 -22.66 13.26
CA SER A 17 43.96 -23.42 12.37
C SER A 17 43.07 -22.43 11.61
N ARG A 18 43.18 -22.40 10.28
CA ARG A 18 42.16 -21.81 9.40
C ARG A 18 41.09 -22.88 9.13
N PRO A 19 39.79 -22.60 9.33
CA PRO A 19 38.74 -23.30 8.61
C PRO A 19 38.31 -22.51 7.37
N ALA A 20 38.02 -23.28 6.32
CA ALA A 20 37.74 -22.87 4.95
C ALA A 20 36.32 -22.28 4.77
N SER A 21 36.21 -21.33 3.84
CA SER A 21 34.95 -20.95 3.21
C SER A 21 34.52 -22.04 2.24
N THR A 22 33.29 -22.55 2.38
CA THR A 22 32.37 -22.91 1.27
C THR A 22 31.04 -23.37 1.85
N ALA A 23 29.95 -23.10 1.11
CA ALA A 23 28.60 -23.66 1.23
C ALA A 23 27.52 -22.85 1.99
N THR A 24 27.23 -21.64 1.51
CA THR A 24 25.90 -20.99 1.67
C THR A 24 25.42 -20.42 0.33
N GLY A 25 25.46 -21.23 -0.73
CA GLY A 25 25.02 -20.82 -2.08
C GLY A 25 23.69 -21.43 -2.54
N VAL A 26 23.21 -22.50 -1.92
CA VAL A 26 22.10 -23.31 -2.49
C VAL A 26 20.77 -23.13 -1.72
N ALA A 27 20.80 -22.71 -0.45
CA ALA A 27 19.57 -22.55 0.34
C ALA A 27 18.73 -21.31 -0.03
N ALA A 28 19.36 -20.26 -0.58
CA ALA A 28 18.65 -19.02 -0.94
C ALA A 28 17.80 -19.14 -2.21
N LEU A 29 18.17 -20.01 -3.16
CA LEU A 29 17.43 -20.16 -4.42
C LEU A 29 16.13 -20.96 -4.28
N VAL A 30 16.06 -21.91 -3.34
CA VAL A 30 14.86 -22.74 -3.13
C VAL A 30 13.77 -21.97 -2.39
N ALA A 31 14.13 -21.08 -1.45
CA ALA A 31 13.16 -20.24 -0.74
C ALA A 31 12.50 -19.19 -1.64
N SER A 32 13.25 -18.60 -2.59
CA SER A 32 12.71 -17.60 -3.52
C SER A 32 11.70 -18.17 -4.52
N LEU A 33 11.90 -19.41 -4.99
CA LEU A 33 10.96 -20.09 -5.88
C LEU A 33 9.64 -20.47 -5.16
N LEU A 34 9.67 -20.76 -3.87
CA LEU A 34 8.47 -21.07 -3.07
C LEU A 34 7.64 -19.81 -2.72
N VAL A 35 8.28 -18.66 -2.51
CA VAL A 35 7.58 -17.40 -2.23
C VAL A 35 6.99 -16.77 -3.51
N LEU A 36 7.73 -16.83 -4.63
CA LEU A 36 7.19 -16.39 -5.93
C LEU A 36 6.11 -17.35 -6.45
N GLY A 37 6.28 -18.65 -6.24
CA GLY A 37 5.26 -19.66 -6.56
C GLY A 37 3.97 -19.44 -5.76
N SER A 38 4.07 -19.17 -4.46
CA SER A 38 2.88 -18.93 -3.62
C SER A 38 2.18 -17.60 -3.94
N ALA A 39 2.91 -16.52 -4.21
CA ALA A 39 2.31 -15.25 -4.64
C ALA A 39 1.62 -15.36 -6.02
N LEU A 40 2.24 -16.05 -6.99
CA LEU A 40 1.64 -16.29 -8.30
C LEU A 40 0.42 -17.21 -8.18
N THR A 41 0.48 -18.26 -7.35
CA THR A 41 -0.66 -19.16 -7.11
C THR A 41 -1.81 -18.42 -6.44
N VAL A 42 -1.55 -17.54 -5.47
CA VAL A 42 -2.59 -16.71 -4.82
C VAL A 42 -3.17 -15.68 -5.79
N TYR A 43 -2.37 -15.09 -6.68
CA TYR A 43 -2.84 -14.16 -7.70
C TYR A 43 -3.71 -14.86 -8.76
N LEU A 44 -3.24 -16.00 -9.30
CA LEU A 44 -3.99 -16.79 -10.30
C LEU A 44 -5.26 -17.41 -9.72
N LEU A 45 -5.25 -17.87 -8.45
CA LEU A 45 -6.44 -18.41 -7.79
C LEU A 45 -7.49 -17.32 -7.49
N ARG A 46 -7.07 -16.06 -7.32
CA ARG A 46 -7.99 -14.92 -7.18
C ARG A 46 -8.70 -14.59 -8.49
N ASP A 47 -7.98 -14.66 -9.60
CA ASP A 47 -8.54 -14.43 -10.94
C ASP A 47 -9.58 -15.49 -11.31
N ASP A 48 -9.32 -16.76 -11.00
CA ASP A 48 -10.23 -17.88 -11.26
C ASP A 48 -11.54 -17.78 -10.43
N LEU A 49 -11.46 -17.32 -9.19
CA LEU A 49 -12.65 -17.08 -8.36
C LEU A 49 -13.49 -15.90 -8.87
N LEU A 50 -12.85 -14.84 -9.37
CA LEU A 50 -13.55 -13.70 -9.97
C LEU A 50 -14.21 -14.07 -11.32
N HIS A 51 -13.62 -14.99 -12.08
CA HIS A 51 -14.20 -15.49 -13.34
C HIS A 51 -15.27 -16.55 -13.12
N ARG A 52 -15.11 -17.43 -12.11
CA ARG A 52 -16.06 -18.50 -11.79
C ARG A 52 -17.38 -17.97 -11.25
N GLU A 53 -17.39 -16.76 -10.66
CA GLU A 53 -18.60 -16.06 -10.26
C GLU A 53 -19.37 -15.47 -11.46
N VAL A 54 -18.72 -15.31 -12.62
CA VAL A 54 -19.32 -14.74 -13.85
C VAL A 54 -19.92 -15.81 -14.78
N VAL A 55 -19.65 -17.10 -14.56
CA VAL A 55 -20.24 -18.21 -15.35
C VAL A 55 -21.25 -19.00 -14.51
N GLY A 56 -22.25 -18.31 -13.98
CA GLY A 56 -23.46 -18.92 -13.45
C GLY A 56 -24.33 -19.42 -14.60
N VAL A 57 -24.32 -20.74 -14.84
CA VAL A 57 -25.15 -21.45 -15.81
C VAL A 57 -26.63 -21.11 -15.60
N ALA A 58 -27.23 -20.41 -16.56
CA ALA A 58 -28.67 -20.23 -16.62
C ALA A 58 -29.35 -21.59 -16.88
N GLN A 59 -29.98 -22.17 -15.86
CA GLN A 59 -30.90 -23.28 -16.05
C GLN A 59 -32.18 -22.77 -16.71
N ALA A 60 -32.36 -23.14 -17.98
CA ALA A 60 -33.61 -22.96 -18.69
C ALA A 60 -34.66 -23.93 -18.14
N ALA A 61 -35.72 -23.40 -17.54
CA ALA A 61 -36.96 -24.14 -17.31
C ALA A 61 -37.93 -23.88 -18.48
N GLY A 62 -38.25 -24.94 -19.22
CA GLY A 62 -39.24 -24.96 -20.30
C GLY A 62 -40.69 -25.01 -19.80
N PRO A 63 -41.67 -25.24 -20.70
CA PRO A 63 -42.75 -24.29 -20.97
C PRO A 63 -44.11 -24.70 -20.39
N ALA A 64 -45.03 -23.74 -20.24
CA ALA A 64 -46.47 -24.01 -20.15
C ALA A 64 -47.28 -22.92 -20.87
N ALA A 65 -48.27 -23.38 -21.63
CA ALA A 65 -48.99 -22.66 -22.67
C ALA A 65 -50.29 -21.99 -22.20
N GLY A 66 -50.72 -20.96 -22.94
CA GLY A 66 -52.11 -20.81 -23.40
C GLY A 66 -52.99 -19.71 -22.78
N GLY A 67 -53.37 -18.72 -23.59
CA GLY A 67 -54.65 -17.98 -23.47
C GLY A 67 -54.58 -16.45 -23.71
N PRO A 68 -55.25 -15.89 -24.74
CA PRO A 68 -55.27 -14.45 -25.02
C PRO A 68 -56.51 -13.75 -24.45
N GLY A 69 -56.33 -12.54 -23.91
CA GLY A 69 -57.42 -11.62 -23.56
C GLY A 69 -56.91 -10.17 -23.50
N PRO A 70 -57.52 -9.19 -24.20
CA PRO A 70 -57.07 -7.81 -24.20
C PRO A 70 -57.78 -7.00 -23.12
N GLY A 71 -57.02 -6.28 -22.29
CA GLY A 71 -57.52 -5.32 -21.31
C GLY A 71 -56.46 -4.25 -21.01
N PRO A 72 -56.82 -2.95 -20.93
CA PRO A 72 -55.87 -1.85 -20.98
C PRO A 72 -55.36 -1.44 -19.59
N GLY A 73 -54.15 -0.88 -19.56
CA GLY A 73 -53.70 0.00 -18.47
C GLY A 73 -53.00 -0.69 -17.29
N SER A 74 -51.69 -0.82 -17.38
CA SER A 74 -50.78 -0.52 -16.27
C SER A 74 -49.39 -0.34 -16.83
N THR A 75 -48.91 0.90 -16.79
CA THR A 75 -47.49 1.22 -16.93
C THR A 75 -46.74 0.47 -15.84
N VAL A 76 -46.16 -0.68 -16.20
CA VAL A 76 -45.20 -1.37 -15.35
C VAL A 76 -44.01 -0.41 -15.23
N PRO A 77 -43.59 0.01 -14.02
CA PRO A 77 -42.32 0.68 -13.89
C PRO A 77 -41.28 -0.34 -14.38
N THR A 78 -40.51 0.03 -15.40
CA THR A 78 -39.26 -0.67 -15.69
C THR A 78 -38.43 -0.56 -14.41
N THR A 79 -38.49 -1.60 -13.59
CA THR A 79 -37.49 -1.84 -12.56
C THR A 79 -36.19 -1.97 -13.33
N SER A 80 -35.42 -0.89 -13.37
CA SER A 80 -34.01 -0.97 -13.70
C SER A 80 -33.46 -2.07 -12.81
N SER A 81 -33.15 -3.21 -13.41
CA SER A 81 -32.25 -4.18 -12.82
C SER A 81 -30.99 -3.40 -12.53
N GLY A 82 -30.83 -3.00 -11.26
CA GLY A 82 -29.59 -2.48 -10.75
C GLY A 82 -28.55 -3.57 -10.96
N SER A 83 -27.85 -3.50 -12.09
CA SER A 83 -26.49 -4.00 -12.15
C SER A 83 -25.81 -3.48 -10.90
N LEU A 84 -25.16 -4.36 -10.14
CA LEU A 84 -24.25 -4.01 -9.04
C LEU A 84 -23.08 -3.25 -9.67
N THR A 85 -23.35 -2.02 -10.09
CA THR A 85 -22.40 -1.15 -10.75
C THR A 85 -21.47 -0.74 -9.63
N ALA A 86 -20.21 -1.12 -9.74
CA ALA A 86 -19.17 -0.56 -8.90
C ALA A 86 -19.38 0.96 -8.88
N GLY A 87 -19.57 1.55 -7.69
CA GLY A 87 -19.87 2.98 -7.58
C GLY A 87 -18.76 3.83 -8.19
N ASP A 88 -19.08 5.09 -8.51
CA ASP A 88 -18.12 6.04 -9.09
C ASP A 88 -16.83 6.10 -8.22
N PRO A 89 -15.64 5.81 -8.79
CA PRO A 89 -14.37 5.90 -8.07
C PRO A 89 -14.10 7.27 -7.47
N ALA A 90 -14.52 8.36 -8.11
CA ALA A 90 -14.37 9.70 -7.57
C ALA A 90 -15.18 9.88 -6.30
N GLU A 91 -16.44 9.44 -6.30
CA GLU A 91 -17.30 9.44 -5.11
C GLU A 91 -16.76 8.52 -4.02
N ALA A 92 -16.18 7.36 -4.37
CA ALA A 92 -15.55 6.46 -3.42
C ALA A 92 -14.34 7.10 -2.73
N LEU A 93 -13.47 7.78 -3.47
CA LEU A 93 -12.35 8.54 -2.90
C LEU A 93 -12.84 9.66 -1.97
N GLN A 94 -13.88 10.41 -2.36
CA GLN A 94 -14.46 11.45 -1.50
C GLN A 94 -15.05 10.86 -0.21
N ARG A 95 -15.80 9.77 -0.31
CA ARG A 95 -16.34 9.06 0.86
C ARG A 95 -15.21 8.61 1.79
N GLN A 96 -14.13 8.06 1.23
CA GLN A 96 -12.97 7.63 2.01
C GLN A 96 -12.31 8.80 2.76
N VAL A 97 -12.11 9.96 2.12
CA VAL A 97 -11.62 11.17 2.80
C VAL A 97 -12.59 11.60 3.92
N GLY A 98 -13.90 11.51 3.69
CA GLY A 98 -14.91 11.74 4.72
C GLY A 98 -14.78 10.80 5.92
N THR A 99 -14.59 9.50 5.67
CA THR A 99 -14.37 8.49 6.71
C THR A 99 -13.08 8.75 7.50
N ASP A 100 -12.01 9.18 6.83
CA ASP A 100 -10.71 9.40 7.45
C ASP A 100 -10.56 10.76 8.15
N ARG A 101 -11.52 11.68 7.95
CA ARG A 101 -11.47 13.07 8.43
C ARG A 101 -11.08 13.19 9.90
N ILE A 102 -11.77 12.49 10.81
CA ILE A 102 -11.50 12.60 12.25
C ILE A 102 -10.06 12.18 12.57
N ARG A 103 -9.57 11.12 11.92
CA ARG A 103 -8.19 10.66 12.10
C ARG A 103 -7.21 11.67 11.51
N ALA A 104 -7.47 12.20 10.32
CA ALA A 104 -6.63 13.22 9.69
C ALA A 104 -6.48 14.47 10.56
N GLU A 105 -7.58 14.98 11.13
CA GLU A 105 -7.55 16.14 12.02
C GLU A 105 -6.75 15.87 13.31
N SER A 106 -6.77 14.64 13.83
CA SER A 106 -5.94 14.27 14.99
C SER A 106 -4.42 14.26 14.69
N LEU A 107 -4.03 14.27 13.41
CA LEU A 107 -2.64 14.28 12.96
C LEU A 107 -2.14 15.69 12.60
N VAL A 108 -2.99 16.72 12.66
CA VAL A 108 -2.57 18.11 12.44
C VAL A 108 -1.51 18.48 13.48
N GLY A 109 -0.38 19.01 13.01
CA GLY A 109 0.78 19.34 13.83
C GLY A 109 1.72 18.17 14.11
N GLN A 110 1.41 16.95 13.67
CA GLN A 110 2.26 15.76 13.82
C GLN A 110 3.00 15.43 12.52
N TRP A 111 4.16 14.79 12.62
CA TRP A 111 4.85 14.21 11.48
C TRP A 111 4.27 12.83 11.15
N VAL A 112 4.01 12.57 9.88
CA VAL A 112 3.39 11.33 9.39
C VAL A 112 4.10 10.89 8.12
N PRO A 113 4.39 9.59 7.93
CA PRO A 113 4.90 9.07 6.67
C PRO A 113 3.84 9.23 5.56
N GLN A 114 4.18 9.94 4.49
CA GLN A 114 3.37 10.02 3.28
C GLN A 114 3.78 8.90 2.34
N LEU A 115 2.86 7.99 2.06
CA LEU A 115 3.05 6.79 1.23
C LEU A 115 2.86 7.07 -0.27
N GLY A 116 2.22 8.19 -0.60
CA GLY A 116 1.96 8.54 -1.98
C GLY A 116 1.09 9.79 -2.11
N SER A 117 1.21 10.42 -3.27
CA SER A 117 0.34 11.51 -3.70
C SER A 117 0.03 11.32 -5.18
N LYS A 118 -1.25 11.22 -5.52
CA LYS A 118 -1.74 10.93 -6.87
C LYS A 118 -2.84 11.91 -7.27
N ALA A 119 -2.93 12.23 -8.55
CA ALA A 119 -3.97 13.06 -9.11
C ALA A 119 -4.38 12.48 -10.47
N PRO A 120 -5.65 12.65 -10.90
CA PRO A 120 -6.05 12.30 -12.26
C PRO A 120 -5.14 12.96 -13.31
N GLY A 121 -4.71 12.20 -14.31
CA GLY A 121 -3.75 12.62 -15.33
C GLY A 121 -2.28 12.56 -14.92
N LEU A 122 -1.95 12.26 -13.65
CA LEU A 122 -0.56 12.09 -13.21
C LEU A 122 0.06 10.84 -13.85
N VAL A 123 1.25 10.98 -14.43
CA VAL A 123 2.01 9.85 -14.97
C VAL A 123 3.13 9.47 -14.00
N VAL A 124 3.13 8.22 -13.53
CA VAL A 124 4.19 7.65 -12.68
C VAL A 124 4.66 6.34 -13.32
N ASN A 125 5.95 6.19 -13.57
CA ASN A 125 6.54 5.00 -14.20
C ASN A 125 5.83 4.58 -15.50
N GLY A 126 5.43 5.56 -16.33
CA GLY A 126 4.73 5.32 -17.59
C GLY A 126 3.22 5.02 -17.46
N ARG A 127 2.68 4.94 -16.25
CA ARG A 127 1.24 4.75 -16.00
C ARG A 127 0.57 6.08 -15.70
N THR A 128 -0.45 6.44 -16.48
CA THR A 128 -1.36 7.53 -16.16
C THR A 128 -2.37 7.10 -15.12
N PHE A 129 -2.57 7.92 -14.10
CA PHE A 129 -3.55 7.69 -13.04
C PHE A 129 -4.89 8.35 -13.40
N ASP A 130 -5.96 7.58 -13.32
CA ASP A 130 -7.36 8.01 -13.20
C ASP A 130 -7.88 7.77 -11.77
N GLU A 131 -9.11 8.16 -11.46
CA GLU A 131 -9.69 8.00 -10.13
C GLU A 131 -9.76 6.53 -9.68
N ALA A 132 -10.06 5.61 -10.59
CA ALA A 132 -10.10 4.17 -10.30
C ALA A 132 -8.72 3.65 -9.86
N SER A 133 -7.66 4.02 -10.57
CA SER A 133 -6.29 3.65 -10.25
C SER A 133 -5.79 4.27 -8.95
N ILE A 134 -6.24 5.48 -8.61
CA ILE A 134 -5.92 6.16 -7.34
C ILE A 134 -6.59 5.43 -6.18
N LEU A 135 -7.87 5.07 -6.34
CA LEU A 135 -8.59 4.29 -5.34
C LEU A 135 -7.94 2.92 -5.11
N ALA A 136 -7.49 2.26 -6.17
CA ALA A 136 -6.75 1.00 -6.09
C ALA A 136 -5.40 1.17 -5.37
N ASP A 137 -4.62 2.22 -5.69
CA ASP A 137 -3.34 2.55 -5.04
C ASP A 137 -3.49 2.77 -3.53
N PHE A 138 -4.52 3.53 -3.15
CA PHE A 138 -4.89 3.71 -1.75
C PHE A 138 -5.30 2.39 -1.09
N THR A 139 -6.13 1.58 -1.75
CA THR A 139 -6.61 0.29 -1.22
C THR A 139 -5.46 -0.67 -0.96
N VAL A 140 -4.49 -0.74 -1.88
CA VAL A 140 -3.25 -1.53 -1.71
C VAL A 140 -2.45 -1.00 -0.52
N SER A 141 -2.28 0.32 -0.42
CA SER A 141 -1.57 0.95 0.69
C SER A 141 -2.24 0.65 2.03
N ARG A 142 -3.57 0.77 2.13
CA ARG A 142 -4.35 0.45 3.33
C ARG A 142 -4.29 -1.04 3.68
N SER A 143 -4.27 -1.93 2.69
CA SER A 143 -4.12 -3.37 2.92
C SER A 143 -2.75 -3.70 3.51
N ARG A 144 -1.68 -2.98 3.11
CA ARG A 144 -0.34 -3.17 3.67
C ARG A 144 -0.15 -2.45 5.01
N PHE A 145 -0.76 -1.28 5.15
CA PHE A 145 -0.67 -0.41 6.32
C PHE A 145 -2.09 -0.11 6.81
N PRO A 146 -2.67 -0.91 7.72
CA PRO A 146 -4.08 -0.78 8.11
C PRO A 146 -4.49 0.59 8.67
N GLN A 147 -3.53 1.35 9.21
CA GLN A 147 -3.77 2.72 9.71
C GLN A 147 -3.76 3.79 8.61
N ALA A 148 -3.42 3.45 7.36
CA ALA A 148 -3.10 4.43 6.32
C ALA A 148 -4.30 5.22 5.81
N ILE A 149 -4.42 6.49 6.16
CA ILE A 149 -5.54 7.35 5.79
C ILE A 149 -5.39 8.03 4.42
N LEU A 150 -6.52 8.44 3.85
CA LEU A 150 -6.59 9.27 2.65
C LEU A 150 -7.00 10.70 3.01
N VAL A 151 -6.30 11.68 2.46
CA VAL A 151 -6.64 13.10 2.57
C VAL A 151 -6.60 13.80 1.21
N ARG A 152 -7.28 14.95 1.10
CA ARG A 152 -7.09 15.88 -0.01
C ARG A 152 -5.96 16.84 0.31
N SER A 153 -5.08 17.08 -0.66
CA SER A 153 -4.01 18.07 -0.49
C SER A 153 -4.55 19.50 -0.38
N ASP A 154 -5.73 19.76 -0.95
CA ASP A 154 -6.41 21.06 -0.91
C ASP A 154 -6.83 21.48 0.50
N ASP A 155 -7.00 20.50 1.41
CA ASP A 155 -7.51 20.74 2.76
C ASP A 155 -6.42 21.17 3.75
N TYR A 156 -5.13 21.11 3.36
CA TYR A 156 -4.01 21.43 4.26
C TYR A 156 -2.98 22.33 3.56
N THR A 157 -2.70 23.49 4.17
CA THR A 157 -1.69 24.46 3.69
C THR A 157 -0.26 23.89 3.61
N SER A 158 0.02 22.83 4.38
CA SER A 158 1.32 22.16 4.36
C SER A 158 1.66 21.49 3.01
N PHE A 159 0.70 21.24 2.11
CA PHE A 159 0.98 20.70 0.77
C PHE A 159 1.37 21.79 -0.21
N ARG A 160 2.39 21.53 -1.04
CA ARG A 160 2.86 22.48 -2.07
C ARG A 160 1.84 22.72 -3.18
N ARG A 161 1.02 21.71 -3.49
CA ARG A 161 0.09 21.73 -4.62
C ARG A 161 -1.26 21.17 -4.18
N GLY A 162 -2.32 21.81 -4.67
CA GLY A 162 -3.69 21.31 -4.61
C GLY A 162 -4.00 20.25 -5.68
N GLY A 163 -5.16 19.60 -5.56
CA GLY A 163 -5.69 18.64 -6.53
C GLY A 163 -5.20 17.19 -6.36
N PHE A 164 -4.50 16.86 -5.28
CA PHE A 164 -3.97 15.52 -5.04
C PHE A 164 -4.76 14.78 -3.96
N TRP A 165 -4.88 13.48 -4.17
CA TRP A 165 -5.21 12.49 -3.15
C TRP A 165 -3.91 12.02 -2.52
N VAL A 166 -3.80 12.15 -1.21
CA VAL A 166 -2.57 11.84 -0.48
C VAL A 166 -2.84 10.71 0.49
N THR A 167 -2.05 9.64 0.38
CA THR A 167 -2.10 8.52 1.32
C THR A 167 -1.02 8.70 2.36
N LEU A 168 -1.42 8.68 3.64
CA LEU A 168 -0.54 8.80 4.80
C LEU A 168 -0.59 7.50 5.59
N ALA A 169 0.50 7.03 6.17
CA ALA A 169 0.51 5.79 6.97
C ALA A 169 -0.36 5.86 8.24
N GLY A 170 -0.79 7.06 8.64
CA GLY A 170 -1.71 7.29 9.77
C GLY A 170 -1.10 7.13 11.16
N GLN A 171 0.20 6.82 11.24
CA GLN A 171 0.99 6.78 12.47
C GLN A 171 1.70 8.13 12.69
N PRO A 172 1.44 8.84 13.81
CA PRO A 172 2.11 10.10 14.12
C PRO A 172 3.50 9.87 14.73
N PHE A 173 4.38 10.83 14.51
CA PHE A 173 5.74 10.92 15.06
C PHE A 173 6.03 12.34 15.54
N ALA A 174 6.93 12.45 16.52
CA ALA A 174 7.32 13.73 17.07
C ALA A 174 8.25 14.50 16.12
N THR A 175 9.06 13.78 15.33
CA THR A 175 10.01 14.37 14.41
C THR A 175 9.88 13.81 12.99
N ALA A 176 10.35 14.60 12.02
CA ALA A 176 10.43 14.17 10.63
C ALA A 176 11.39 12.98 10.44
N GLN A 177 12.48 12.94 11.22
CA GLN A 177 13.47 11.87 11.20
C GLN A 177 12.87 10.55 11.65
N GLU A 178 12.05 10.55 12.70
CA GLU A 178 11.34 9.34 13.17
C GLU A 178 10.35 8.82 12.12
N ALA A 179 9.57 9.71 11.49
CA ALA A 179 8.68 9.33 10.40
C ALA A 179 9.44 8.74 9.20
N ASN A 180 10.61 9.30 8.87
CA ASN A 180 11.48 8.77 7.82
C ASN A 180 12.14 7.43 8.20
N ALA A 181 12.57 7.28 9.44
CA ALA A 181 13.10 6.01 9.95
C ALA A 181 12.03 4.91 9.91
N TRP A 182 10.76 5.25 10.10
CA TRP A 182 9.66 4.31 9.87
C TRP A 182 9.59 3.88 8.40
N CYS A 183 9.68 4.80 7.43
CA CYS A 183 9.71 4.44 6.02
C CYS A 183 10.87 3.48 5.70
N ASP A 184 12.05 3.69 6.30
CA ASP A 184 13.22 2.80 6.16
C ASP A 184 12.91 1.40 6.71
N GLN A 185 12.31 1.32 7.90
CA GLN A 185 11.92 0.05 8.54
C GLN A 185 10.86 -0.72 7.74
N GLN A 186 10.02 -0.03 6.98
CA GLN A 186 9.05 -0.65 6.08
C GLN A 186 9.65 -1.02 4.71
N ASN A 187 10.95 -0.81 4.51
CA ASN A 187 11.65 -1.04 3.25
C ASN A 187 10.99 -0.30 2.06
N LEU A 188 10.50 0.92 2.28
CA LEU A 188 9.94 1.77 1.23
C LEU A 188 11.04 2.60 0.57
N LEU A 189 11.03 2.76 -0.75
CA LEU A 189 12.04 3.57 -1.44
C LEU A 189 11.86 5.06 -1.14
N ARG A 190 12.90 5.85 -1.46
CA ARG A 190 12.91 7.31 -1.23
C ARG A 190 11.72 8.01 -1.88
N ASP A 191 11.34 7.58 -3.08
CA ASP A 191 10.23 8.18 -3.85
C ASP A 191 8.85 7.63 -3.45
N ASP A 192 8.82 6.54 -2.67
CA ASP A 192 7.59 5.88 -2.22
C ASP A 192 7.17 6.31 -0.81
N CYS A 193 8.06 6.92 -0.03
CA CYS A 193 7.75 7.34 1.34
C CYS A 193 8.67 8.46 1.83
N PHE A 194 8.06 9.51 2.39
CA PHE A 194 8.79 10.59 3.07
C PHE A 194 7.93 11.24 4.17
N ALA A 195 8.57 11.96 5.09
CA ALA A 195 7.91 12.59 6.22
C ALA A 195 7.15 13.86 5.82
N LYS A 196 5.89 13.93 6.23
CA LYS A 196 4.98 15.05 6.03
C LYS A 196 4.40 15.51 7.36
N ARG A 197 4.45 16.80 7.65
CA ARG A 197 3.69 17.36 8.78
C ARG A 197 2.43 18.04 8.26
N LEU A 198 1.27 17.66 8.80
CA LEU A 198 0.00 18.25 8.42
C LEU A 198 -0.19 19.59 9.12
N SER A 199 -0.63 20.60 8.37
CA SER A 199 -0.94 21.92 8.93
C SER A 199 -1.99 22.66 8.10
N HIS A 200 -2.86 23.37 8.82
CA HIS A 200 -3.88 24.28 8.27
C HIS A 200 -3.41 25.73 8.15
N THR A 201 -2.26 26.07 8.76
CA THR A 201 -1.76 27.45 8.83
C THR A 201 -0.33 27.60 8.35
N GLU A 202 0.46 26.54 8.41
CA GLU A 202 1.86 26.55 8.02
C GLU A 202 2.02 25.96 6.62
N GLY A 203 2.70 26.72 5.76
CA GLY A 203 3.00 26.32 4.40
C GLY A 203 3.91 25.09 4.30
N PRO A 204 4.27 24.69 3.06
CA PRO A 204 5.06 23.49 2.81
C PRO A 204 6.52 23.59 3.27
N GLU A 205 7.06 24.80 3.46
CA GLU A 205 8.40 25.00 3.99
C GLU A 205 8.44 24.56 5.45
N GLY A 206 9.41 23.70 5.80
CA GLY A 206 9.53 23.13 7.16
C GLY A 206 8.54 22.00 7.49
N ASN A 207 7.52 21.75 6.66
CA ASN A 207 6.52 20.69 6.88
C ASN A 207 6.69 19.47 5.95
N SER A 208 7.85 19.31 5.33
CA SER A 208 8.20 18.14 4.52
C SER A 208 9.71 17.86 4.60
N LEU A 209 10.08 16.61 4.84
CA LEU A 209 11.48 16.19 4.86
C LEU A 209 11.63 14.97 3.94
N ALA A 210 12.36 15.16 2.83
CA ALA A 210 12.73 14.05 1.96
C ALA A 210 13.64 13.07 2.72
N ARG A 211 13.49 11.78 2.40
CA ARG A 211 14.48 10.75 2.76
C ARG A 211 15.70 10.86 1.88
#